data_AF-A0AAV0R4H3-F1
#
_entry.id   AF-A0AAV0R4H3-F1
#
_cell.length_a   1.000
_cell.length_b   1.000
_cell.length_c   1.000
_cell.angle_alpha   90.00
_cell.angle_beta   90.00
_cell.angle_gamma   90.00
#
_symmetry.space_group_name_H-M   'P 1'
#
loop_
_entity.id
_entity.type
_entity.pdbx_description
1 polymer ?
#
loop_
_entity_poly.entity_id
_entity_poly.type
_entity_poly.pdbx_seq_one_letter_code
_entity_poly.pdbx_strand_id
1 'polypeptide(L)' 'MSRSSRSSRTLYVGNLPGDIRLREVEDLFYKYGPIVDIDLKVPPRPPGYAFVEVSN' A
#
# COMPACT_ATOMS: atom_id res chain seq x y z
N MET A 1 17.12 -12.63 -14.61
CA MET A 1 16.71 -11.42 -13.86
C MET A 1 16.48 -11.84 -12.41
N SER A 2 17.54 -11.83 -11.61
CA SER A 2 17.46 -12.21 -10.19
C SER A 2 16.67 -11.12 -9.49
N ARG A 3 15.41 -11.39 -9.11
CA ARG A 3 14.71 -10.59 -8.10
C ARG A 3 15.44 -10.86 -6.79
N SER A 4 16.58 -10.19 -6.58
CA SER A 4 17.29 -10.18 -5.30
C SER A 4 16.26 -9.91 -4.23
N SER A 5 16.12 -10.85 -3.29
CA SER A 5 15.70 -10.64 -1.91
C SER A 5 15.11 -9.25 -1.58
N ARG A 6 13.98 -8.87 -2.21
CA ARG A 6 13.21 -7.68 -1.82
C ARG A 6 12.35 -8.06 -0.61
N SER A 7 13.01 -8.71 0.34
CA SER A 7 12.44 -9.05 1.61
C SER A 7 12.04 -7.74 2.27
N SER A 8 10.76 -7.67 2.63
CA SER A 8 10.22 -6.89 3.75
C SER A 8 10.21 -5.35 3.66
N ARG A 9 9.71 -4.75 2.57
CA ARG A 9 9.30 -3.32 2.58
C ARG A 9 7.89 -3.03 2.06
N THR A 10 7.16 -4.08 1.70
CA THR A 10 5.76 -3.97 1.29
C THR A 10 4.86 -4.25 2.48
N LEU A 11 4.07 -3.26 2.88
CA LEU A 11 3.06 -3.33 3.91
C LEU A 11 1.72 -3.75 3.29
N TYR A 12 1.05 -4.73 3.88
CA TYR A 12 -0.34 -5.04 3.55
C TYR A 12 -1.27 -4.24 4.47
N VAL A 13 -2.24 -3.56 3.86
CA VAL A 13 -3.23 -2.73 4.55
C VAL A 13 -4.62 -3.21 4.16
N GLY A 14 -5.25 -3.99 5.02
CA GLY A 14 -6.61 -4.51 4.80
C GLY A 14 -7.69 -3.70 5.51
N ASN A 15 -8.95 -4.13 5.33
CA ASN A 15 -10.11 -3.50 5.95
C ASN A 15 -10.26 -2.01 5.60
N LEU A 16 -9.85 -1.62 4.39
CA LEU A 16 -10.01 -0.25 3.93
C LEU A 16 -11.48 0.00 3.52
N PRO A 17 -11.97 1.23 3.73
CA PRO A 17 -13.27 1.66 3.22
C PRO A 17 -13.38 1.44 1.70
N GLY A 18 -14.59 1.18 1.19
CA GLY A 18 -14.82 0.98 -0.24
C GLY A 18 -14.63 2.25 -1.08
N ASP A 19 -14.54 3.41 -0.45
CA ASP A 19 -14.34 4.73 -1.03
C ASP A 19 -12.92 5.28 -0.83
N ILE A 20 -12.02 4.50 -0.21
CA ILE A 20 -10.61 4.87 0.02
C ILE A 20 -9.93 5.24 -1.30
N ARG A 21 -9.09 6.27 -1.26
CA ARG A 21 -8.30 6.72 -2.42
C ARG A 21 -6.82 6.52 -2.20
N LEU A 22 -6.07 6.40 -3.30
CA LEU A 22 -4.61 6.34 -3.31
C LEU A 22 -3.97 7.45 -2.46
N ARG A 23 -4.46 8.69 -2.60
CA ARG A 23 -3.98 9.85 -1.83
C ARG A 23 -4.19 9.69 -0.32
N GLU A 24 -5.30 9.10 0.11
CA GLU A 24 -5.54 8.88 1.54
C GLU A 24 -4.58 7.82 2.10
N VAL A 25 -4.27 6.78 1.31
CA VAL A 25 -3.23 5.80 1.68
C VAL A 25 -1.87 6.50 1.75
N GLU A 26 -1.54 7.35 0.78
CA GLU A 26 -0.31 8.13 0.79
C GLU A 26 -0.20 9.03 2.04
N ASP A 27 -1.25 9.79 2.34
CA ASP A 27 -1.37 10.66 3.50
C ASP A 27 -1.38 9.89 4.84
N LEU A 28 -1.70 8.59 4.85
CA LEU A 28 -1.56 7.76 6.04
C LEU A 28 -0.11 7.30 6.26
N PHE A 29 0.61 7.02 5.17
CA PHE A 29 1.92 6.37 5.22
C PHE A 29 3.12 7.31 5.03
N TYR A 30 2.93 8.55 4.57
CA TYR A 30 4.03 9.51 4.29
C TYR A 30 4.93 9.76 5.51
N LYS A 31 4.38 9.69 6.72
CA LYS A 31 5.12 9.90 7.97
C LYS A 31 6.11 8.78 8.30
N TYR A 32 5.95 7.60 7.68
CA TYR A 32 6.82 6.44 7.92
C TYR A 32 8.01 6.38 6.95
N GLY A 33 8.07 7.29 5.98
CA GLY A 33 9.15 7.38 5.00
C GLY A 33 8.62 7.67 3.59
N PRO A 34 9.52 7.92 2.63
CA PRO A 34 9.13 8.11 1.24
C PRO A 34 8.44 6.84 0.71
N ILE A 35 7.26 7.03 0.13
CA ILE A 35 6.49 5.94 -0.48
C ILE A 35 7.04 5.72 -1.88
N VAL A 36 7.38 4.47 -2.17
CA VAL A 36 7.93 4.05 -3.47
C VAL A 36 6.80 3.66 -4.41
N ASP A 37 5.81 2.92 -3.89
CA ASP A 37 4.69 2.42 -4.68
C ASP A 37 3.46 2.14 -3.80
N ILE A 38 2.26 2.28 -4.36
CA ILE A 38 1.00 1.93 -3.70
C ILE A 38 0.12 1.18 -4.70
N ASP A 39 -0.21 -0.07 -4.39
CA ASP A 39 -1.18 -0.86 -5.13
C ASP A 39 -2.48 -0.99 -4.35
N LEU A 40 -3.44 -0.11 -4.63
CA LEU A 40 -4.77 -0.11 -4.03
C LEU A 40 -5.74 -1.01 -4.82
N LYS A 41 -6.32 -2.00 -4.14
CA LYS A 41 -7.33 -2.90 -4.67
C LYS A 41 -8.68 -2.66 -3.98
N VAL A 42 -9.65 -2.20 -4.76
CA VAL A 42 -11.04 -2.01 -4.32
C VAL A 42 -11.93 -3.01 -5.06
N PRO A 43 -12.17 -4.21 -4.49
CA PRO A 43 -13.09 -5.16 -5.08
C PRO A 43 -14.54 -4.63 -5.00
N PRO A 44 -15.45 -5.10 -5.88
CA PRO A 44 -16.87 -4.69 -5.86
C PRO A 44 -17.60 -5.00 -4.54
N ARG A 45 -17.09 -5.97 -3.77
CA ARG A 45 -17.57 -6.33 -2.44
C ARG A 45 -16.50 -5.94 -1.42
N PRO A 46 -16.73 -4.94 -0.56
CA PRO A 46 -15.81 -4.55 0.49
C PRO A 46 -15.39 -5.72 1.41
N PRO A 47 -14.26 -5.61 2.12
CA PRO A 47 -13.39 -4.43 2.24
C PRO A 47 -12.31 -4.30 1.17
N GLY A 48 -11.85 -3.07 0.95
CA GLY A 48 -10.66 -2.78 0.14
C GLY A 48 -9.37 -3.19 0.84
N TYR A 49 -8.29 -3.30 0.06
CA TYR A 49 -6.96 -3.54 0.59
C TYR A 49 -5.90 -2.86 -0.27
N ALA A 50 -4.75 -2.53 0.31
CA ALA A 50 -3.63 -1.92 -0.40
C ALA A 50 -2.32 -2.62 -0.05
N PHE A 51 -1.39 -2.60 -1.00
CA PHE A 51 0.02 -2.91 -0.76
C PHE A 51 0.81 -1.62 -0.87
N VAL A 52 1.51 -1.24 0.20
CA VAL A 52 2.30 0.01 0.25
C VAL A 52 3.76 -0.34 0.34
N GLU A 53 4.59 0.15 -0.56
CA GLU A 53 6.03 0.02 -0.49
C GLU A 53 6.68 1.30 0.03
N VAL A 54 7.48 1.19 1.07
CA VAL A 54 8.22 2.32 1.66
C VAL A 54 9.73 2.17 1.47
N SER A 55 10.41 3.28 1.21
CA SER A 55 11.88 3.35 1.28
C SER A 55 12.29 3.72 2.70
N ASN A 56 13.29 3.01 3.24
CA ASN A 56 13.98 3.36 4.48
C ASN A 56 15.09 4.37 4.19
#